data_AF-A0A2G2G1L4-F1
#
_entry.id   AF-A0A2G2G1L4-F1
#
_cell.length_a   1.000
_cell.length_b   1.000
_cell.length_c   1.000
_cell.angle_alpha   90.00
_cell.angle_beta   90.00
_cell.angle_gamma   90.00
#
_symmetry.space_group_name_H-M   'P 1'
#
loop_
_entity.id
_entity.type
_entity.pdbx_description
1 polymer ?
#
loop_
_entity_poly.entity_id
_entity_poly.type
_entity_poly.pdbx_seq_one_letter_code
_entity_poly.pdbx_strand_id
1 'polypeptide(L)' 'MSSHKDHTHLEKIQDGIKDSTVLSDEEKTLTMRHIDEWLLEDRAEGTLYNELINLASGIKPMLAELGLI' A
#
# COMPACT_ATOMS: atom_id res chain seq x y z
N MET A 1 -16.18 0.19 3.91
CA MET A 1 -16.03 -0.62 5.14
C MET A 1 -14.55 -0.62 5.48
N SER A 2 -14.27 -0.22 6.72
CA SER A 2 -12.98 -0.07 7.41
C SER A 2 -11.80 -0.88 6.86
N SER A 3 -10.78 -0.19 6.34
CA SER A 3 -9.41 -0.70 6.23
C SER A 3 -8.54 0.09 7.20
N HIS A 4 -8.90 0.07 8.48
CA HIS A 4 -7.88 0.19 9.50
C HIS A 4 -7.09 -1.11 9.42
N LYS A 5 -6.05 -1.10 8.57
CA LYS A 5 -5.13 -2.20 8.33
C LYS A 5 -4.60 -2.65 9.69
N ASP A 6 -4.99 -3.84 10.12
CA ASP A 6 -4.58 -4.42 11.39
C ASP A 6 -3.08 -4.76 11.26
N HIS A 7 -2.22 -3.81 11.65
CA HIS A 7 -0.76 -3.93 11.52
C HIS A 7 -0.20 -5.12 12.29
N THR A 8 -0.98 -5.67 13.21
CA THR A 8 -0.70 -6.88 13.98
C THR A 8 -0.32 -8.09 13.11
N HIS A 9 -0.87 -8.21 11.90
CA HIS A 9 -0.48 -9.30 11.00
C HIS A 9 0.92 -9.10 10.40
N LEU A 10 1.28 -7.85 10.12
CA LEU A 10 2.56 -7.47 9.55
C LEU A 10 3.67 -7.58 10.60
N GLU A 11 3.39 -7.14 11.83
CA GLU A 11 4.25 -7.33 12.99
C GLU A 11 4.54 -8.82 13.24
N LYS A 12 3.51 -9.67 13.19
CA LYS A 12 3.68 -11.14 13.31
C LYS A 12 4.57 -11.74 12.22
N ILE A 13 4.49 -11.23 11.00
CA ILE A 13 5.33 -11.69 9.89
C ILE A 13 6.78 -11.24 10.11
N GLN A 14 7.00 -9.98 10.51
CA GLN A 14 8.32 -9.44 10.84
C GLN A 14 8.98 -10.19 12.00
N ASP A 15 8.22 -10.47 13.06
CA ASP A 15 8.68 -11.26 14.21
C ASP A 15 9.03 -12.70 13.78
N GLY A 16 8.20 -13.33 12.95
CA GLY A 16 8.47 -14.67 12.41
C GLY A 16 9.74 -14.73 11.55
N ILE A 17 10.06 -13.68 10.80
CA ILE A 17 11.30 -13.58 10.02
C ILE A 17 12.51 -13.45 10.95
N LYS A 18 12.40 -12.59 11.97
CA LYS A 18 13.45 -12.35 12.95
C LYS A 18 13.82 -13.64 13.70
N ASP A 19 12.81 -14.36 14.17
CA ASP A 19 12.97 -15.58 14.98
C ASP A 19 13.19 -16.85 14.14
N SER A 20 13.15 -16.73 12.81
CA SER A 20 13.37 -17.88 11.91
C SER A 20 14.75 -18.50 12.12
N THR A 21 14.77 -19.82 12.33
CA THR A 21 16.01 -20.61 12.39
C THR A 21 16.43 -21.15 11.03
N VAL A 22 15.63 -20.92 10.00
CA VAL A 22 15.81 -21.48 8.65
C VAL A 22 16.42 -20.45 7.70
N LEU A 23 16.18 -19.16 7.93
CA LEU A 23 16.74 -18.06 7.14
C LEU A 23 18.11 -17.67 7.66
N SER A 24 19.04 -17.43 6.75
CA SER A 24 20.31 -16.75 7.04
C SER A 24 20.09 -15.29 7.42
N ASP A 25 21.07 -14.67 8.09
CA ASP A 25 20.98 -13.27 8.50
C ASP A 25 20.83 -12.31 7.30
N GLU A 26 21.42 -12.67 6.15
CA GLU A 26 21.31 -11.92 4.90
C GLU A 26 19.90 -12.03 4.33
N GLU A 27 19.32 -13.23 4.28
CA GLU A 27 17.93 -13.44 3.84
C GLU A 27 16.92 -12.73 4.75
N LYS A 28 17.14 -12.74 6.06
CA LYS A 28 16.31 -11.98 7.01
C LYS A 28 16.36 -10.48 6.71
N THR A 29 17.55 -9.93 6.54
CA THR A 29 17.76 -8.51 6.24
C THR A 29 17.11 -8.13 4.91
N LEU A 30 17.30 -8.94 3.88
CA LEU A 30 16.71 -8.73 2.55
C LEU A 30 15.18 -8.76 2.60
N THR A 31 14.62 -9.76 3.31
CA THR A 31 13.17 -9.92 3.44
C THR A 31 12.55 -8.74 4.19
N MET A 32 13.17 -8.30 5.29
CA MET A 32 12.71 -7.12 6.04
C MET A 32 12.73 -5.86 5.18
N ARG A 33 13.78 -5.68 4.36
CA ARG A 33 13.86 -4.54 3.43
C ARG A 33 12.73 -4.56 2.40
N HIS A 34 12.41 -5.72 1.82
CA HIS A 34 11.31 -5.84 0.86
C HIS A 34 9.95 -5.55 1.48
N ILE A 35 9.74 -5.95 2.73
CA ILE A 35 8.51 -5.61 3.47
C ILE A 35 8.38 -4.09 3.61
N ASP A 36 9.47 -3.39 3.95
CA ASP A 36 9.48 -1.94 4.06
C ASP A 36 9.23 -1.24 2.71
N GLU A 37 9.80 -1.77 1.62
CA GLU A 37 9.56 -1.30 0.25
C GLU A 37 8.07 -1.41 -0.12
N TRP A 38 7.46 -2.58 0.09
CA TRP A 38 6.04 -2.80 -0.22
C TRP A 38 5.11 -1.91 0.62
N LEU A 39 5.45 -1.67 1.88
CA LEU A 39 4.69 -0.74 2.73
C LEU A 39 4.74 0.69 2.19
N LEU A 40 5.88 1.12 1.66
CA LEU A 40 6.02 2.42 1.04
C LEU A 40 5.23 2.51 -0.26
N GLU A 41 5.31 1.48 -1.10
CA GLU A 41 4.57 1.38 -2.36
C GLU A 41 3.06 1.42 -2.15
N ASP A 42 2.53 0.64 -1.21
CA ASP A 42 1.09 0.61 -0.89
C ASP A 42 0.57 1.98 -0.41
N ARG A 43 1.37 2.75 0.34
CA ARG A 43 1.04 4.13 0.71
C ARG A 43 1.05 5.07 -0.51
N ALA A 44 2.05 4.94 -1.37
CA ALA A 44 2.17 5.74 -2.57
C ALA A 44 1.01 5.45 -3.55
N GLU A 45 0.64 4.18 -3.71
CA GLU A 45 -0.49 3.74 -4.53
C GLU A 45 -1.81 4.29 -4.00
N GLY A 46 -2.05 4.23 -2.69
CA GLY A 46 -3.23 4.85 -2.09
C GLY A 46 -3.30 6.36 -2.34
N THR A 47 -2.16 7.04 -2.29
CA THR A 47 -2.08 8.48 -2.64
C THR A 47 -2.40 8.71 -4.11
N LEU A 48 -1.84 7.91 -5.01
CA LEU A 48 -2.11 7.99 -6.44
C LEU A 48 -3.61 7.81 -6.76
N TYR A 49 -4.26 6.80 -6.17
CA TYR A 49 -5.70 6.59 -6.35
C TYR A 49 -6.53 7.78 -5.89
N ASN A 50 -6.20 8.37 -4.73
CA ASN A 50 -6.91 9.53 -4.23
C ASN A 50 -6.80 10.71 -5.18
N GLU A 51 -5.60 10.98 -5.71
CA GLU A 51 -5.41 12.05 -6.69
C GLU A 51 -6.15 11.81 -8.00
N LEU A 52 -6.17 10.57 -8.49
CA LEU A 52 -6.94 10.21 -9.69
C LEU A 52 -8.45 10.39 -9.47
N ILE A 53 -8.96 10.02 -8.29
CA ILE A 53 -10.37 10.24 -7.91
C ILE A 53 -10.68 11.74 -7.85
N ASN A 54 -9.79 12.55 -7.28
CA ASN A 54 -9.95 14.00 -7.21
C ASN A 54 -10.00 14.62 -8.62
N LEU A 55 -9.08 14.22 -9.49
CA LEU A 55 -9.06 14.66 -10.88
C LEU A 55 -10.33 14.27 -11.63
N ALA A 56 -10.74 13.00 -11.53
CA ALA A 56 -11.95 12.50 -12.16
C ALA A 56 -13.21 13.21 -11.65
N SER A 57 -13.26 13.51 -10.35
CA SER A 57 -14.37 14.25 -9.73
C SER A 57 -14.46 15.68 -10.23
N GLY A 58 -13.33 16.32 -10.53
CA GLY A 58 -13.30 17.65 -11.17
C GLY A 58 -13.70 17.62 -12.64
N ILE A 59 -13.36 16.56 -13.38
CA ILE A 59 -13.66 16.43 -14.81
C ILE A 59 -15.13 16.04 -15.05
N LYS A 60 -15.70 15.20 -14.20
CA LYS A 60 -17.08 14.71 -14.34
C LYS A 60 -18.13 15.82 -14.54
N PRO A 61 -18.18 16.92 -13.75
CA PRO A 61 -19.13 18.00 -13.99
C PRO A 61 -18.88 18.71 -15.33
N MET A 62 -17.63 18.90 -15.75
CA MET A 62 -17.32 19.51 -17.06
C MET A 62 -17.84 18.65 -18.22
N LEU A 63 -17.69 17.32 -18.13
CA LEU A 63 -18.22 16.41 -19.15
C LEU A 63 -19.75 16.40 -19.19
N ALA A 64 -20.41 16.50 -18.03
CA ALA A 64 -21.86 16.61 -17.94
C ALA A 64 -22.37 17.94 -18.53
N GLU A 65 -21.69 19.05 -18.26
CA GLU A 65 -22.00 20.36 -18.87
C GLU A 65 -21.86 20.33 -20.40
N LEU A 66 -20.92 19.55 -20.93
CA LEU A 66 -20.73 19.34 -22.36
C LEU A 66 -21.69 18.31 -22.97
N GLY A 67 -22.56 17.67 -22.18
CA GLY A 67 -23.52 16.66 -22.63
C GLY A 67 -22.88 15.35 -23.10
N LEU A 68 -21.66 15.06 -22.65
CA LEU A 68 -20.90 13.86 -23.02
C LEU A 68 -21.16 12.66 -22.10
N ILE A 69 -21.75 12.92 -20.93
CA ILE A 69 -22.25 11.93 -19.95
C ILE A 69 -23.49 12.48 -19.24
#